data_AF-A0A6J6PEN9-F1
#
_entry.id   AF-A0A6J6PEN9-F1
#
_cell.length_a   1.000
_cell.length_b   1.000
_cell.length_c   1.000
_cell.angle_alpha   90.00
_cell.angle_beta   90.00
_cell.angle_gamma   90.00
#
_symmetry.space_group_name_H-M   'P 1'
#
loop_
_entity.id
_entity.type
_entity.pdbx_description
1 polymer ?
#
loop_
_entity_poly.entity_id
_entity_poly.type
_entity_poly.pdbx_seq_one_letter_code
_entity_poly.pdbx_strand_id
1 'polypeptide(L)'
;MCLDESLTSAVVTHEALDMGACSVVCVKAPRYGSWLEAASVLDHCSGLGINAWVGGMLDCGIGRAANIALAAHPGATLTGDIAATSRFFTEDICAPFNVSGPSGNGTITVPVGPGLGVTIDSGALSKLTIRTDIMRR
;
A
#
# COMPACT_ATOMS: atom_id res chain seq x y z
N MET A 1 20.89 -3.49 -3.41
CA MET A 1 20.50 -2.54 -2.34
C MET A 1 19.03 -2.17 -2.55
N CYS A 2 18.24 -2.13 -1.47
CA CYS A 2 16.86 -1.65 -1.49
C CYS A 2 16.82 -0.16 -1.12
N LEU A 3 16.05 0.66 -1.83
CA LEU A 3 15.80 2.06 -1.45
C LEU A 3 14.34 2.27 -1.05
N ASP A 4 14.15 3.11 -0.03
CA ASP A 4 12.84 3.52 0.50
C ASP A 4 12.74 5.05 0.61
N GLU A 5 13.29 5.68 1.65
CA GLU A 5 13.09 7.11 1.93
C GLU A 5 13.68 8.04 0.86
N SER A 6 14.75 7.62 0.18
CA SER A 6 15.36 8.39 -0.92
C SER A 6 14.44 8.54 -2.13
N LEU A 7 13.42 7.69 -2.27
CA LEU A 7 12.52 7.62 -3.42
C LEU A 7 11.31 8.52 -3.19
N THR A 8 11.48 9.83 -3.26
CA THR A 8 10.45 10.81 -2.83
C THR A 8 9.33 11.05 -3.85
N SER A 9 9.51 10.63 -5.11
CA SER A 9 8.50 10.73 -6.18
C SER A 9 8.77 9.66 -7.23
N ALA A 10 7.80 9.36 -8.09
CA ALA A 10 8.03 8.42 -9.20
C ALA A 10 9.14 8.88 -10.14
N VAL A 11 9.25 10.19 -10.41
CA VAL A 11 10.34 10.77 -11.21
C VAL A 11 11.70 10.45 -10.60
N VAL A 12 11.88 10.73 -9.31
CA VAL A 12 13.13 10.42 -8.58
C VAL A 12 13.40 8.92 -8.59
N THR A 13 12.37 8.09 -8.49
CA THR A 13 12.52 6.63 -8.56
C THR A 13 12.97 6.14 -9.92
N HIS A 14 12.37 6.65 -11.01
CA HIS A 14 12.78 6.28 -12.37
C HIS A 14 14.24 6.69 -12.62
N GLU A 15 14.62 7.92 -12.25
CA GLU A 15 16.00 8.38 -12.38
C GLU A 15 16.99 7.52 -11.59
N ALA A 16 16.65 7.14 -10.35
CA ALA A 16 17.47 6.27 -9.52
C ALA A 16 17.65 4.86 -10.12
N LEU A 17 16.60 4.32 -10.74
CA LEU A 17 16.64 3.03 -11.43
C LEU A 17 17.48 3.09 -12.69
N ASP A 18 17.29 4.12 -13.51
CA ASP A 18 17.98 4.31 -14.79
C ASP A 18 19.49 4.51 -14.60
N MET A 19 19.91 5.15 -13.50
CA MET A 19 21.32 5.30 -13.14
C MET A 19 21.91 4.11 -12.35
N GLY A 20 21.11 3.07 -12.07
CA GLY A 20 21.55 1.89 -11.34
C GLY A 20 21.84 2.11 -9.84
N ALA A 21 21.20 3.10 -9.21
CA ALA A 21 21.42 3.44 -7.81
C ALA A 21 20.89 2.36 -6.83
N CYS A 22 19.96 1.52 -7.27
CA CYS A 22 19.42 0.43 -6.47
C CYS A 22 19.09 -0.80 -7.32
N SER A 23 18.80 -1.91 -6.63
CA SER A 23 18.43 -3.18 -7.25
C SER A 23 17.11 -3.74 -6.71
N VAL A 24 16.50 -3.03 -5.76
CA VAL A 24 15.18 -3.31 -5.19
C VAL A 24 14.52 -1.98 -4.80
N VAL A 25 13.21 -1.85 -4.98
CA VAL A 25 12.44 -0.66 -4.61
C VAL A 25 11.39 -0.99 -3.55
N CYS A 26 11.34 -0.21 -2.47
CA CYS A 26 10.17 -0.12 -1.62
C CYS A 26 9.22 0.95 -2.18
N VAL A 27 8.05 0.51 -2.66
CA VAL A 27 7.02 1.37 -3.24
C VAL A 27 6.04 1.79 -2.16
N LYS A 28 5.95 3.08 -1.86
CA LYS A 28 4.96 3.63 -0.92
C LYS A 28 4.13 4.72 -1.60
N ALA A 29 2.89 4.41 -1.94
CA ALA A 29 1.98 5.38 -2.57
C ALA A 29 1.82 6.70 -1.78
N PRO A 30 1.74 6.71 -0.43
CA PRO A 30 1.71 7.96 0.34
C PRO A 30 2.94 8.83 0.17
N ARG A 31 4.13 8.25 -0.09
CA ARG A 31 5.35 9.02 -0.35
C ARG A 31 5.32 9.66 -1.73
N TYR A 32 4.78 8.96 -2.73
CA TYR A 32 4.62 9.50 -4.07
C TYR A 32 3.42 10.46 -4.22
N GLY A 33 2.54 10.50 -3.22
CA GLY A 33 1.30 11.28 -3.26
C GLY A 33 0.24 10.73 -4.22
N SER A 34 0.44 9.53 -4.80
CA SER A 34 -0.46 8.94 -5.79
C SER A 34 -0.27 7.43 -5.91
N TRP A 35 -1.39 6.70 -5.97
CA TRP A 35 -1.39 5.26 -6.28
C TRP A 35 -1.13 4.99 -7.76
N LEU A 36 -1.44 5.94 -8.65
CA LEU A 36 -1.14 5.81 -10.08
C LEU A 36 0.37 5.91 -10.32
N GLU A 37 1.03 6.86 -9.65
CA GLU A 37 2.49 6.99 -9.69
C GLU A 37 3.17 5.76 -9.09
N ALA A 38 2.62 5.22 -7.99
CA ALA A 38 3.13 3.99 -7.41
C ALA A 38 3.02 2.79 -8.36
N ALA A 39 1.92 2.66 -9.10
CA ALA A 39 1.76 1.62 -10.12
C ALA A 39 2.75 1.81 -11.28
N SER A 40 2.92 3.05 -11.77
CA SER A 40 3.92 3.36 -12.80
C SER A 40 5.34 2.96 -12.39
N VAL A 41 5.71 3.14 -11.12
CA VAL A 41 7.01 2.70 -10.60
C VAL A 41 7.13 1.17 -10.63
N LEU A 42 6.06 0.43 -10.30
CA LEU A 42 6.06 -1.04 -10.39
C LEU A 42 6.20 -1.51 -11.84
N ASP A 43 5.54 -0.83 -12.79
CA ASP A 43 5.70 -1.09 -14.23
C ASP A 43 7.14 -0.83 -14.69
N HIS A 44 7.75 0.29 -14.28
CA HIS A 44 9.13 0.62 -14.62
C HIS A 44 10.12 -0.40 -14.07
N CYS A 45 9.95 -0.79 -12.79
CA CYS A 45 10.74 -1.86 -12.17
C CYS A 45 10.63 -3.16 -12.96
N SER A 46 9.39 -3.55 -13.34
CA SER A 46 9.15 -4.76 -14.14
C SER A 46 9.82 -4.71 -15.51
N GLY A 47 9.74 -3.58 -16.22
CA GLY A 47 10.40 -3.37 -17.51
C GLY A 47 11.93 -3.48 -17.44
N LEU A 48 12.52 -3.12 -16.30
CA LEU A 48 13.97 -3.24 -16.04
C LEU A 48 14.38 -4.58 -15.41
N GLY A 49 13.42 -5.47 -15.10
CA GLY A 49 13.70 -6.71 -14.36
C GLY A 49 14.17 -6.47 -12.92
N ILE A 50 13.84 -5.32 -12.34
CA ILE A 50 14.18 -4.94 -10.97
C ILE A 50 13.02 -5.33 -10.05
N ASN A 51 13.34 -5.94 -8.91
CA ASN A 51 12.33 -6.36 -7.96
C ASN A 51 11.77 -5.17 -7.17
N ALA A 52 10.47 -5.22 -6.87
CA ALA A 52 9.81 -4.21 -6.06
C ALA A 52 8.79 -4.84 -5.11
N TRP A 53 8.53 -4.15 -4.00
CA TRP A 53 7.50 -4.52 -3.03
C TRP A 53 6.75 -3.28 -2.55
N VAL A 54 5.50 -3.46 -2.13
CA VAL A 54 4.68 -2.39 -1.58
C VAL A 54 4.92 -2.28 -0.07
N GLY A 55 5.37 -1.10 0.37
CA GLY A 55 5.60 -0.82 1.78
C GLY A 55 4.35 -0.29 2.50
N GLY A 56 4.18 -0.71 3.76
CA GLY A 56 3.16 -0.18 4.65
C GLY A 56 3.64 1.04 5.45
N MET A 57 2.68 1.81 5.98
CA MET A 57 2.92 3.00 6.82
C MET A 57 2.02 3.00 8.06
N LEU A 58 1.79 1.82 8.65
CA LEU A 58 0.82 1.61 9.76
C LEU A 58 -0.60 2.04 9.38
N ASP A 59 -1.00 1.71 8.16
CA ASP A 59 -2.26 2.17 7.60
C ASP A 59 -3.49 1.59 8.33
N CYS A 60 -4.54 2.40 8.49
CA CYS A 60 -5.87 1.89 8.84
C CYS A 60 -6.46 1.07 7.68
N GLY A 61 -7.64 0.50 7.86
CA GLY A 61 -8.30 -0.34 6.87
C GLY A 61 -8.43 0.28 5.47
N ILE A 62 -8.59 1.59 5.37
CA ILE A 62 -8.65 2.32 4.08
C ILE A 62 -7.31 2.24 3.35
N GLY A 63 -6.21 2.68 3.99
CA GLY A 63 -4.89 2.66 3.38
C GLY A 63 -4.39 1.23 3.16
N ARG A 64 -4.69 0.31 4.09
CA ARG A 64 -4.36 -1.11 3.96
C ARG A 64 -5.04 -1.73 2.74
N ALA A 65 -6.33 -1.47 2.53
CA ALA A 65 -7.04 -1.96 1.33
C ALA A 65 -6.39 -1.46 0.04
N ALA A 66 -6.01 -0.18 0.00
CA ALA A 66 -5.33 0.41 -1.16
C ALA A 66 -3.95 -0.22 -1.41
N ASN A 67 -3.18 -0.46 -0.35
CA ASN A 67 -1.88 -1.14 -0.45
C ASN A 67 -2.01 -2.60 -0.85
N ILE A 68 -3.04 -3.32 -0.38
CA ILE A 68 -3.32 -4.71 -0.82
C ILE A 68 -3.62 -4.74 -2.32
N ALA A 69 -4.46 -3.82 -2.81
CA ALA A 69 -4.76 -3.73 -4.23
C ALA A 69 -3.51 -3.42 -5.06
N LEU A 70 -2.67 -2.49 -4.60
CA LEU A 70 -1.40 -2.17 -5.26
C LEU A 70 -0.42 -3.35 -5.23
N ALA A 71 -0.35 -4.11 -4.13
CA ALA A 71 0.53 -5.27 -4.00
C ALA A 71 0.08 -6.48 -4.85
N ALA A 72 -1.16 -6.48 -5.34
CA ALA A 72 -1.64 -7.45 -6.32
C ALA A 72 -1.16 -7.17 -7.75
N HIS A 73 -0.51 -6.01 -7.98
CA HIS A 73 0.06 -5.65 -9.26
C HIS A 73 1.21 -6.60 -9.65
N PRO A 74 1.31 -7.08 -10.92
CA PRO A 74 2.34 -8.04 -11.33
C PRO A 74 3.79 -7.57 -11.11
N GLY A 75 4.03 -6.25 -11.15
CA GLY A 75 5.33 -5.65 -10.85
C GLY A 75 5.73 -5.67 -9.36
N ALA A 76 4.81 -5.99 -8.44
CA ALA A 76 5.11 -6.21 -7.03
C ALA A 76 5.62 -7.65 -6.81
N THR A 77 6.88 -7.88 -7.17
CA THR A 77 7.47 -9.23 -7.22
C THR A 77 7.93 -9.78 -5.88
N LEU A 78 8.01 -8.94 -4.85
CA LEU A 78 8.40 -9.32 -3.49
C LEU A 78 7.26 -9.07 -2.51
N THR A 79 7.18 -9.92 -1.47
CA THR A 79 6.20 -9.78 -0.39
C THR A 79 6.35 -8.41 0.30
N GLY A 80 5.25 -7.67 0.39
CA GLY A 80 5.22 -6.34 0.99
C GLY A 80 4.96 -6.32 2.49
N ASP A 81 5.14 -5.14 3.10
CA ASP A 81 4.86 -4.90 4.53
C ASP A 81 3.38 -4.63 4.77
N ILE A 82 2.55 -5.60 4.41
CA ILE A 82 1.10 -5.55 4.59
C ILE A 82 0.72 -6.67 5.55
N ALA A 83 0.45 -6.29 6.80
CA ALA A 83 0.09 -7.24 7.85
C ALA A 83 -1.42 -7.26 8.14
N ALA A 84 -1.85 -8.26 8.90
CA ALA A 84 -3.19 -8.32 9.48
C ALA A 84 -3.48 -7.05 10.29
N THR A 85 -4.75 -6.61 10.31
CA THR A 85 -5.17 -5.46 11.13
C THR A 85 -4.77 -5.64 12.60
N SER A 86 -4.98 -6.85 13.14
CA SER A 86 -4.68 -7.21 14.53
C SER A 86 -3.20 -7.14 14.90
N ARG A 87 -2.29 -7.04 13.92
CA ARG A 87 -0.86 -6.84 14.19
C ARG A 87 -0.58 -5.48 14.82
N PHE A 88 -1.37 -4.47 14.48
CA PHE A 88 -1.17 -3.08 14.87
C PHE A 88 -2.31 -2.50 15.68
N PHE A 89 -3.56 -2.89 15.38
CA PHE A 89 -4.74 -2.26 15.95
C PHE A 89 -5.66 -3.29 16.60
N THR A 90 -6.13 -2.97 17.81
CA THR A 90 -7.21 -3.71 18.48
C THR A 90 -8.58 -3.38 17.88
N GLU A 91 -8.72 -2.19 17.28
CA GLU A 91 -9.93 -1.68 16.65
C GLU A 91 -9.53 -0.83 15.43
N ASP A 92 -10.22 -1.01 14.30
CA ASP A 92 -9.96 -0.30 13.03
C ASP A 92 -11.28 0.28 12.53
N ILE A 93 -11.22 1.26 11.63
CA ILE A 93 -12.39 1.94 11.04
C ILE A 93 -12.99 1.18 9.85
N CYS A 94 -12.44 0.01 9.51
CA CYS A 94 -12.99 -0.94 8.54
C CYS A 94 -12.94 -2.36 9.12
N ALA A 95 -13.61 -3.31 8.46
CA ALA A 95 -13.49 -4.72 8.78
C ALA A 95 -12.01 -5.19 8.75
N PRO A 96 -11.58 -6.04 9.70
CA PRO A 96 -10.18 -6.40 9.85
C PRO A 96 -9.69 -7.30 8.70
N PHE A 97 -8.45 -7.05 8.26
CA PHE A 97 -7.73 -7.92 7.33
C PHE A 97 -6.97 -9.01 8.07
N ASN A 98 -6.94 -10.22 7.51
CA ASN A 98 -6.27 -11.39 8.07
C ASN A 98 -5.21 -11.93 7.10
N VAL A 99 -4.12 -12.48 7.65
CA VAL A 99 -3.00 -13.09 6.88
C VAL A 99 -3.19 -14.60 6.82
N SER A 100 -4.33 -15.01 6.28
CA SER A 100 -4.74 -16.41 6.11
C SER A 100 -5.72 -16.50 4.94
N GLY A 101 -5.32 -15.96 3.79
CA GLY A 101 -6.13 -15.89 2.59
C GLY A 101 -6.33 -17.26 1.91
N PRO A 102 -7.11 -17.31 0.82
CA PRO A 102 -7.47 -18.54 0.10
C PRO A 102 -6.27 -19.34 -0.41
N SER A 103 -5.15 -18.65 -0.67
CA SER A 103 -3.91 -19.24 -1.15
C SER A 103 -3.01 -19.81 -0.03
N GLY A 104 -3.46 -19.74 1.24
CA GLY A 104 -2.79 -20.33 2.39
C GLY A 104 -2.23 -19.32 3.40
N ASN A 105 -1.52 -19.85 4.40
CA ASN A 105 -0.87 -19.06 5.44
C ASN A 105 0.14 -18.07 4.82
N GLY A 106 0.13 -16.82 5.27
CA GLY A 106 1.01 -15.78 4.72
C GLY A 106 0.40 -14.98 3.57
N THR A 107 -0.86 -15.23 3.19
CA THR A 107 -1.55 -14.50 2.12
C THR A 107 -2.68 -13.64 2.66
N ILE A 108 -3.00 -12.54 1.97
CA ILE A 108 -4.14 -11.67 2.26
C ILE A 108 -5.05 -11.65 1.03
N THR A 109 -6.37 -11.77 1.26
CA THR A 109 -7.36 -11.63 0.18
C THR A 109 -7.44 -10.19 -0.29
N VAL A 110 -7.31 -9.98 -1.61
CA VAL A 110 -7.55 -8.67 -2.22
C VAL A 110 -9.04 -8.33 -2.10
N PRO A 111 -9.42 -7.16 -1.53
CA PRO A 111 -10.81 -6.71 -1.51
C PRO A 111 -11.44 -6.74 -2.89
N VAL A 112 -12.70 -7.17 -2.95
CA VAL A 112 -13.50 -7.16 -4.17
C VAL A 112 -14.63 -6.13 -4.03
N GLY A 113 -15.03 -5.52 -5.14
CA GLY A 113 -16.08 -4.52 -5.19
C GLY A 113 -15.59 -3.15 -5.68
N PRO A 114 -16.50 -2.16 -5.80
CA PRO A 114 -16.13 -0.83 -6.30
C PRO A 114 -15.10 -0.13 -5.40
N GLY A 115 -14.17 0.61 -6.01
CA GLY A 115 -13.15 1.36 -5.30
C GLY A 115 -12.22 0.45 -4.48
N LEU A 116 -12.10 0.72 -3.17
CA LEU A 116 -11.23 -0.05 -2.27
C LEU A 116 -11.87 -1.35 -1.75
N GLY A 117 -13.13 -1.64 -2.08
CA GLY A 117 -13.83 -2.84 -1.62
C GLY A 117 -14.02 -2.92 -0.11
N VAL A 118 -13.92 -1.79 0.60
CA VAL A 118 -14.12 -1.69 2.05
C VAL A 118 -15.22 -0.69 2.39
N THR A 119 -15.89 -0.91 3.52
CA THR A 119 -16.86 0.01 4.10
C THR A 119 -16.31 0.57 5.40
N ILE A 120 -16.57 1.85 5.65
CA ILE A 120 -16.18 2.52 6.88
C ILE A 120 -17.23 2.23 7.95
N ASP A 121 -16.77 1.75 9.10
CA ASP A 121 -17.59 1.66 10.31
C ASP A 121 -17.75 3.07 10.90
N SER A 122 -18.95 3.65 10.72
CA SER A 122 -19.26 4.99 11.23
C SER A 122 -19.19 5.11 12.75
N GLY A 123 -19.45 4.04 13.49
CA GLY A 123 -19.37 4.01 14.95
C GLY A 123 -17.92 4.04 15.42
N ALA A 124 -17.09 3.16 14.86
CA ALA A 124 -15.65 3.15 15.12
C ALA A 124 -14.99 4.46 14.69
N LEU A 125 -15.33 4.98 13.50
CA LEU A 125 -14.81 6.27 13.03
C LEU A 125 -15.17 7.39 14.01
N SER A 126 -16.44 7.51 14.41
CA SER A 126 -16.88 8.53 15.37
C SER A 126 -16.13 8.42 16.71
N LYS A 127 -15.99 7.20 17.24
CA LYS A 127 -15.31 6.91 18.50
C LYS A 127 -13.81 7.27 18.47
N LEU A 128 -13.13 6.98 17.36
CA LEU A 128 -11.68 7.15 17.23
C LEU A 128 -11.28 8.57 16.74
N THR A 129 -12.26 9.38 16.33
CA THR A 129 -12.00 10.74 15.84
C THR A 129 -11.81 11.73 16.98
N ILE A 130 -10.71 12.48 16.96
CA ILE A 130 -10.42 13.53 17.96
C ILE A 130 -10.93 14.90 17.49
N ARG A 131 -10.99 15.13 16.17
CA ARG A 131 -11.42 16.41 15.58
C ARG A 131 -11.99 16.19 14.18
N THR A 132 -13.01 16.97 13.82
CA THR A 132 -13.62 16.99 12.49
C THR A 132 -13.87 18.43 12.05
N ASP A 133 -13.48 18.75 10.82
CA ASP A 133 -13.86 19.98 10.14
C ASP A 133 -14.41 19.59 8.76
N ILE A 134 -15.59 20.12 8.39
CA ILE A 134 -16.24 19.80 7.12
C ILE A 134 -16.21 21.03 6.22
N MET A 135 -15.47 20.93 5.12
CA MET A 135 -15.43 21.97 4.08
C MET A 135 -16.41 21.60 2.98
N ARG A 136 -17.26 22.55 2.58
CA ARG A 136 -18.19 22.40 1.44
C ARG A 136 -17.81 23.42 0.39
N ARG A 137 -17.91 23.02 -0.89
CA ARG A 137 -17.78 23.93 -2.03
C ARG A 137 -18.98 24.85 -2.12
#